data_AF-A0A7Y9DUG9-F1
#
_entry.id   AF-A0A7Y9DUG9-F1
#
_cell.length_a   1.000
_cell.length_b   1.000
_cell.length_c   1.000
_cell.angle_alpha   90.00
_cell.angle_beta   90.00
_cell.angle_gamma   90.00
#
_symmetry.space_group_name_H-M   'P 1'
#
loop_
_entity.id
_entity.type
_entity.pdbx_description
1 polymer ?
#
loop_
_entity_poly.entity_id
_entity_poly.type
_entity_poly.pdbx_seq_one_letter_code
_entity_poly.pdbx_strand_id
1 'polypeptide(L)'
;MPALTAEDSVLLVVDLQERLMPAISGAPEVLRNAARLVRAATRLEVPVITTEQDPTKLGPTVGEVADLLPAPAVGKSTFAAELELPRPRAVVCGCEAHVCVLQTVLALRAQGHAVVVVADAVGSRAPENRDAAIARMHDHGVDVVTTEMVVFEWLGASTNPAFREVQALIK
;
A
#
# COMPACT_ATOMS: atom_id res chain seq x y z
N MET A 1 3.58 -18.62 -3.21
CA MET A 1 4.31 -17.76 -4.16
C MET A 1 5.74 -17.58 -3.65
N PRO A 2 6.72 -17.17 -4.47
CA PRO A 2 8.05 -16.82 -3.95
C PRO A 2 7.96 -15.58 -3.06
N ALA A 3 8.96 -15.37 -2.20
CA ALA A 3 9.05 -14.16 -1.37
C ALA A 3 9.03 -12.88 -2.21
N LEU A 4 8.64 -11.77 -1.59
CA LEU A 4 8.74 -10.42 -2.13
C LEU A 4 10.22 -10.06 -2.31
N THR A 5 10.59 -9.49 -3.46
CA THR A 5 11.92 -8.90 -3.64
C THR A 5 11.77 -7.43 -3.99
N ALA A 6 12.75 -6.61 -3.63
CA ALA A 6 12.70 -5.21 -3.96
C ALA A 6 12.58 -5.04 -5.49
N GLU A 7 13.36 -5.78 -6.26
CA GLU A 7 13.50 -5.67 -7.73
C GLU A 7 12.21 -5.95 -8.50
N ASP A 8 11.33 -6.80 -8.00
CA ASP A 8 10.08 -7.18 -8.67
C ASP A 8 8.83 -6.43 -8.18
N SER A 9 8.99 -5.63 -7.13
CA SER A 9 7.90 -4.98 -6.41
C SER A 9 7.75 -3.49 -6.75
N VAL A 10 6.52 -3.02 -6.79
CA VAL A 10 6.12 -1.60 -6.71
C VAL A 10 5.17 -1.42 -5.53
N LEU A 11 5.40 -0.39 -4.72
CA LEU A 11 4.48 0.00 -3.64
C LEU A 11 3.36 0.88 -4.23
N LEU A 12 2.11 0.48 -4.00
CA LEU A 12 0.94 1.25 -4.37
C LEU A 12 0.20 1.75 -3.12
N VAL A 13 0.20 3.07 -2.92
CA VAL A 13 -0.48 3.76 -1.82
C VAL A 13 -1.81 4.30 -2.32
N VAL A 14 -2.92 3.77 -1.79
CA VAL A 14 -4.26 4.08 -2.26
C VAL A 14 -4.96 5.07 -1.33
N ASP A 15 -5.24 6.28 -1.83
CA ASP A 15 -6.22 7.24 -1.29
C ASP A 15 -6.11 7.56 0.22
N LEU A 16 -4.90 7.70 0.78
CA LEU A 16 -4.68 8.09 2.19
C LEU A 16 -4.92 9.60 2.41
N GLN A 17 -6.15 10.07 2.22
CA GLN A 17 -6.48 11.49 2.10
C GLN A 17 -7.02 12.15 3.38
N GLU A 18 -6.73 13.44 3.56
CA GLU A 18 -7.01 14.21 4.78
C GLU A 18 -8.46 14.18 5.27
N ARG A 19 -9.46 14.21 4.37
CA ARG A 19 -10.87 14.18 4.76
C ARG A 19 -11.44 12.77 4.88
N LEU A 20 -10.71 11.76 4.39
CA LEU A 20 -11.11 10.36 4.50
C LEU A 20 -10.62 9.76 5.82
N MET A 21 -9.35 9.95 6.13
CA MET A 21 -8.68 9.29 7.27
C MET A 21 -9.35 9.50 8.63
N PRO A 22 -9.96 10.66 8.97
CA PRO A 22 -10.66 10.83 10.25
C PRO A 22 -11.82 9.85 10.46
N ALA A 23 -12.39 9.29 9.40
CA ALA A 23 -13.48 8.31 9.49
C ALA A 23 -12.98 6.85 9.53
N ILE A 24 -11.69 6.60 9.31
CA ILE A 24 -11.11 5.25 9.20
C ILE A 24 -10.80 4.71 10.60
N SER A 25 -11.28 3.50 10.88
CA SER A 25 -10.96 2.82 12.13
C SER A 25 -9.47 2.47 12.16
N GLY A 26 -8.77 2.89 13.23
CA GLY A 26 -7.33 2.69 13.36
C GLY A 26 -6.48 3.54 12.40
N ALA A 27 -6.99 4.66 11.89
CA ALA A 27 -6.28 5.53 10.93
C ALA A 27 -4.82 5.86 11.31
N PRO A 28 -4.47 6.18 12.57
CA PRO A 28 -3.07 6.47 12.94
C PRO A 28 -2.12 5.29 12.74
N GLU A 29 -2.62 4.05 12.88
CA GLU A 29 -1.83 2.85 12.63
C GLU A 29 -1.66 2.59 11.14
N VAL A 30 -2.73 2.73 10.35
CA VAL A 30 -2.67 2.63 8.89
C VAL A 30 -1.67 3.63 8.30
N LEU A 31 -1.73 4.90 8.73
CA LEU A 31 -0.84 5.96 8.26
C LEU A 31 0.62 5.71 8.68
N ARG A 32 0.85 5.33 9.95
CA ARG A 32 2.19 4.97 10.45
C ARG A 32 2.81 3.83 9.64
N ASN A 33 2.05 2.79 9.37
CA ASN A 33 2.54 1.63 8.62
C ASN A 33 2.73 1.95 7.13
N ALA A 34 1.84 2.73 6.52
CA ALA A 34 2.05 3.25 5.17
C ALA A 34 3.33 4.11 5.06
N ALA A 35 3.57 5.00 6.02
CA ALA A 35 4.79 5.81 6.07
C ALA A 35 6.06 4.95 6.21
N ARG A 36 6.02 3.87 7.01
CA ARG A 36 7.11 2.88 7.11
C ARG A 36 7.37 2.20 5.77
N LEU A 37 6.32 1.76 5.08
CA LEU A 37 6.42 1.15 3.75
C LEU A 37 7.02 2.12 2.73
N VAL A 38 6.58 3.38 2.68
CA VAL A 38 7.12 4.39 1.77
C VAL A 38 8.60 4.64 2.03
N ARG A 39 9.02 4.80 3.30
CA ARG A 39 10.43 4.99 3.65
C ARG A 39 11.29 3.79 3.27
N ALA A 40 10.81 2.57 3.57
CA ALA A 40 11.51 1.34 3.20
C ALA A 40 11.61 1.18 1.68
N ALA A 41 10.51 1.42 0.96
CA ALA A 41 10.45 1.34 -0.49
C ALA A 41 11.45 2.30 -1.13
N THR A 42 11.41 3.59 -0.75
CA THR A 42 12.36 4.59 -1.24
C THR A 42 13.81 4.20 -0.94
N ARG A 43 14.09 3.71 0.28
CA ARG A 43 15.45 3.32 0.68
C ARG A 43 16.00 2.11 -0.08
N LEU A 44 15.12 1.20 -0.46
CA LEU A 44 15.41 -0.05 -1.17
C LEU A 44 15.15 0.06 -2.69
N GLU A 45 14.96 1.27 -3.20
CA GLU A 45 14.75 1.53 -4.64
C GLU A 45 13.54 0.78 -5.23
N VAL A 46 12.50 0.62 -4.41
CA VAL A 46 11.17 0.16 -4.81
C VAL A 46 10.34 1.37 -5.27
N PRO A 47 9.85 1.40 -6.52
CA PRO A 47 8.97 2.46 -7.00
C PRO A 47 7.75 2.61 -6.10
N VAL A 48 7.32 3.85 -5.89
CA VAL A 48 6.12 4.19 -5.13
C VAL A 48 5.16 4.93 -6.05
N ILE A 49 3.93 4.43 -6.17
CA ILE A 49 2.82 5.10 -6.86
C ILE A 49 1.77 5.44 -5.80
N THR A 50 1.28 6.66 -5.82
CA THR A 50 0.21 7.11 -4.91
C THR A 50 -0.99 7.59 -5.70
N THR A 51 -2.19 7.30 -5.21
CA THR A 51 -3.44 7.76 -5.82
C THR A 51 -4.28 8.58 -4.84
N GLU A 52 -5.08 9.48 -5.38
CA GLU A 52 -6.03 10.31 -4.64
C GLU A 52 -7.42 10.23 -5.30
N GLN A 53 -8.43 9.79 -4.54
CA GLN A 53 -9.81 9.77 -5.00
C GLN A 53 -10.43 11.15 -4.87
N ASP A 54 -10.88 11.73 -5.99
CA ASP A 54 -11.53 13.05 -6.04
C ASP A 54 -10.90 14.07 -5.06
N PRO A 55 -9.64 14.48 -5.28
CA PRO A 55 -8.89 15.30 -4.33
C PRO A 55 -9.57 16.65 -4.05
N THR A 56 -10.44 17.13 -4.94
CA THR A 56 -11.26 18.33 -4.70
C THR A 56 -12.22 18.15 -3.52
N LYS A 57 -12.73 16.92 -3.33
CA LYS A 57 -13.68 16.57 -2.27
C LYS A 57 -13.01 15.95 -1.06
N LEU A 58 -12.02 15.08 -1.24
CA LEU A 58 -11.39 14.33 -0.14
C LEU A 58 -10.09 14.97 0.37
N GLY A 59 -9.59 16.00 -0.31
CA GLY A 59 -8.32 16.64 0.02
C GLY A 59 -7.12 15.86 -0.51
N PRO A 60 -5.90 16.38 -0.27
CA PRO A 60 -4.67 15.69 -0.65
C PRO A 60 -4.41 14.50 0.27
N THR A 61 -3.39 13.72 -0.08
CA THR A 61 -2.75 12.73 0.81
C THR A 61 -2.33 13.39 2.12
N VAL A 62 -2.53 12.71 3.25
CA VAL A 62 -2.16 13.22 4.58
C VAL A 62 -0.68 13.58 4.64
N GLY A 63 -0.35 14.75 5.20
CA GLY A 63 1.01 15.31 5.24
C GLY A 63 2.11 14.34 5.68
N GLU A 64 1.86 13.54 6.73
CA GLU A 64 2.86 12.60 7.25
C GLU A 64 3.29 11.50 6.26
N VAL A 65 2.44 11.20 5.27
CA VAL A 65 2.77 10.30 4.15
C VAL A 65 3.20 11.11 2.93
N ALA A 66 2.53 12.23 2.64
CA ALA A 66 2.80 13.08 1.48
C ALA A 66 4.25 13.59 1.46
N ASP A 67 4.80 13.98 2.61
CA ASP A 67 6.17 14.47 2.75
C ASP A 67 7.24 13.39 2.42
N LEU A 68 6.84 12.13 2.32
CA LEU A 68 7.72 10.97 2.06
C LEU A 68 7.65 10.48 0.62
N LEU A 69 6.70 10.97 -0.16
CA LEU A 69 6.46 10.47 -1.51
C LEU A 69 7.57 10.92 -2.47
N PRO A 70 8.13 10.01 -3.28
CA PRO A 70 9.14 10.36 -4.27
C PRO A 70 8.55 11.08 -5.51
N ALA A 71 7.23 11.04 -5.69
CA ALA A 71 6.51 11.68 -6.79
C ALA A 71 5.11 12.12 -6.34
N PRO A 72 4.50 13.12 -7.01
CA PRO A 72 3.13 13.54 -6.73
C PRO A 72 2.11 12.40 -6.89
N ALA A 73 1.04 12.45 -6.09
CA ALA A 73 -0.06 11.52 -6.23
C ALA A 73 -0.86 11.76 -7.52
N VAL A 74 -1.42 10.68 -8.06
CA VAL A 74 -2.27 10.71 -9.25
C VAL A 74 -3.74 10.78 -8.84
N GLY A 75 -4.41 11.86 -9.22
CA GLY A 75 -5.84 12.02 -8.98
C GLY A 75 -6.68 11.10 -9.86
N LYS A 76 -7.71 10.47 -9.29
CA LYS A 76 -8.65 9.59 -10.00
C LYS A 76 -10.10 9.83 -9.58
N SER A 77 -11.02 9.47 -10.48
CA SER A 77 -12.47 9.49 -10.24
C SER A 77 -13.07 8.08 -10.15
N THR A 78 -12.40 7.07 -10.73
CA THR A 78 -12.74 5.66 -10.62
C THR A 78 -12.24 5.06 -9.30
N PHE A 79 -12.98 4.09 -8.76
CA PHE A 79 -12.57 3.42 -7.53
C PHE A 79 -11.32 2.56 -7.73
N ALA A 80 -11.27 1.77 -8.81
CA ALA A 80 -10.06 1.08 -9.22
C ALA A 80 -9.04 2.06 -9.79
N ALA A 81 -7.77 1.95 -9.37
CA ALA A 81 -6.67 2.67 -9.96
C ALA A 81 -6.26 2.01 -11.28
N GLU A 82 -6.48 2.70 -12.40
CA GLU A 82 -6.02 2.29 -13.72
C GLU A 82 -4.58 2.78 -13.91
N LEU A 83 -3.61 1.91 -13.64
CA LEU A 83 -2.19 2.26 -13.62
C LEU A 83 -1.37 1.26 -14.43
N GLU A 84 -0.38 1.76 -15.15
CA GLU A 84 0.70 0.92 -15.68
C GLU A 84 1.76 0.74 -14.58
N LEU A 85 2.01 -0.50 -14.20
CA LEU A 85 2.99 -0.80 -13.16
C LEU A 85 4.40 -0.90 -13.75
N PRO A 86 5.41 -0.25 -13.14
CA PRO A 86 6.80 -0.32 -13.60
C PRO A 86 7.45 -1.68 -13.30
N ARG A 87 6.80 -2.49 -12.45
CA ARG A 87 7.26 -3.79 -11.98
C ARG A 87 6.09 -4.77 -11.89
N PRO A 88 6.34 -6.08 -12.03
CA PRO A 88 5.26 -7.07 -12.19
C PRO A 88 4.40 -7.28 -10.93
N ARG A 89 4.91 -6.92 -9.74
CA ARG A 89 4.23 -7.15 -8.47
C ARG A 89 3.84 -5.86 -7.77
N ALA A 90 2.55 -5.69 -7.50
CA ALA A 90 2.03 -4.60 -6.67
C ALA A 90 1.93 -5.03 -5.20
N VAL A 91 2.56 -4.26 -4.32
CA VAL A 91 2.36 -4.34 -2.86
C VAL A 91 1.45 -3.18 -2.47
N VAL A 92 0.23 -3.49 -2.02
CA VAL A 92 -0.86 -2.52 -1.90
C VAL A 92 -1.17 -2.19 -0.45
N CYS A 93 -1.22 -0.89 -0.13
CA CYS A 93 -1.71 -0.34 1.13
C CYS A 93 -2.68 0.82 0.87
N GLY A 94 -3.43 1.27 1.88
CA GLY A 94 -4.32 2.43 1.74
C GLY A 94 -5.79 2.21 2.11
N CYS A 95 -6.65 3.09 1.61
CA CYS A 95 -8.07 3.16 1.96
C CYS A 95 -8.98 3.36 0.72
N GLU A 96 -10.27 3.04 0.77
CA GLU A 96 -10.87 2.11 1.73
C GLU A 96 -10.65 0.66 1.24
N ALA A 97 -10.31 -0.24 2.18
CA ALA A 97 -10.00 -1.65 1.92
C ALA A 97 -11.07 -2.33 1.06
N HIS A 98 -12.35 -2.07 1.34
CA HIS A 98 -13.51 -2.66 0.68
C HIS A 98 -13.99 -1.93 -0.59
N VAL A 99 -13.36 -0.80 -0.94
CA VAL A 99 -13.75 0.01 -2.10
C VAL A 99 -12.58 0.17 -3.05
N CYS A 100 -11.75 1.20 -2.87
CA CYS A 100 -10.68 1.53 -3.82
C CYS A 100 -9.57 0.48 -3.81
N VAL A 101 -9.16 0.00 -2.63
CA VAL A 101 -8.13 -1.04 -2.52
C VAL A 101 -8.60 -2.33 -3.18
N LEU A 102 -9.75 -2.87 -2.76
CA LEU A 102 -10.31 -4.10 -3.32
C LEU A 102 -10.48 -4.02 -4.85
N GLN A 103 -11.09 -2.96 -5.37
CA GLN A 103 -11.33 -2.84 -6.81
C GLN A 103 -10.02 -2.68 -7.60
N THR A 104 -9.03 -1.97 -7.05
CA THR A 104 -7.69 -1.87 -7.64
C THR A 104 -6.99 -3.22 -7.68
N VAL A 105 -7.01 -3.95 -6.56
CA VAL A 105 -6.41 -5.29 -6.47
C VAL A 105 -7.03 -6.24 -7.48
N LEU A 106 -8.36 -6.27 -7.59
CA LEU A 106 -9.06 -7.12 -8.55
C LEU A 106 -8.76 -6.73 -10.01
N ALA A 107 -8.67 -5.42 -10.31
CA ALA A 107 -8.33 -4.94 -11.64
C ALA A 107 -6.90 -5.33 -12.05
N LEU A 108 -5.92 -5.11 -11.17
CA LEU A 108 -4.53 -5.50 -11.40
C LEU A 108 -4.38 -7.02 -11.58
N ARG A 109 -5.12 -7.81 -10.80
CA ARG A 109 -5.16 -9.28 -10.95
C ARG A 109 -5.75 -9.70 -12.29
N ALA A 110 -6.83 -9.06 -12.74
CA ALA A 110 -7.43 -9.33 -14.05
C ALA A 110 -6.48 -8.99 -15.21
N GLN A 111 -5.55 -8.04 -15.01
CA GLN A 111 -4.48 -7.70 -15.95
C GLN A 111 -3.26 -8.64 -15.87
N GLY A 112 -3.26 -9.62 -14.96
CA GLY A 112 -2.20 -10.61 -14.81
C GLY A 112 -1.05 -10.19 -13.88
N HIS A 113 -1.17 -9.07 -13.16
CA HIS A 113 -0.16 -8.67 -12.18
C HIS A 113 -0.18 -9.58 -10.94
N ALA A 114 0.99 -9.79 -10.36
CA ALA A 114 1.06 -10.31 -8.99
C ALA A 114 0.65 -9.19 -8.03
N VAL A 115 -0.21 -9.50 -7.07
CA VAL A 115 -0.70 -8.49 -6.12
C VAL A 115 -0.65 -9.08 -4.72
N VAL A 116 -0.19 -8.26 -3.78
CA VAL A 116 -0.12 -8.55 -2.36
C VAL A 116 -0.75 -7.38 -1.61
N VAL A 117 -1.54 -7.66 -0.58
CA VAL A 117 -2.16 -6.63 0.25
C VAL A 117 -1.55 -6.60 1.66
N VAL A 118 -1.23 -5.40 2.14
CA VAL A 118 -0.57 -5.21 3.44
C VAL A 118 -1.65 -4.93 4.50
N ALA A 119 -2.07 -5.98 5.22
CA ALA A 119 -3.26 -5.99 6.07
C ALA A 119 -3.25 -4.93 7.18
N ASP A 120 -2.09 -4.67 7.77
CA ASP A 120 -1.88 -3.67 8.84
C ASP A 120 -1.67 -2.25 8.30
N ALA A 121 -1.69 -2.07 6.97
CA ALA A 121 -1.61 -0.79 6.29
C ALA A 121 -2.81 -0.55 5.37
N VAL A 122 -3.92 -1.29 5.55
CA VAL A 122 -5.20 -1.02 4.88
C VAL A 122 -6.32 -0.71 5.88
N GLY A 123 -7.17 0.26 5.54
CA GLY A 123 -8.18 0.79 6.44
C GLY A 123 -9.60 0.79 5.87
N SER A 124 -10.61 0.75 6.73
CA SER A 124 -12.00 1.07 6.40
C SER A 124 -12.67 1.74 7.60
N ARG A 125 -13.81 2.40 7.38
CA ARG A 125 -14.60 2.98 8.48
C ARG A 125 -15.06 1.92 9.46
N ALA A 126 -15.64 0.84 8.94
CA ALA A 126 -16.05 -0.33 9.71
C ALA A 126 -14.97 -1.42 9.58
N PRO A 127 -14.40 -1.94 10.69
CA PRO A 127 -13.45 -3.05 10.66
C PRO A 127 -14.00 -4.29 9.94
N GLU A 128 -15.30 -4.57 10.06
CA GLU A 128 -15.95 -5.71 9.41
C GLU A 128 -15.87 -5.62 7.89
N ASN A 129 -15.97 -4.41 7.33
CA ASN A 129 -15.80 -4.18 5.90
C ASN A 129 -14.35 -4.42 5.47
N ARG A 130 -13.38 -3.99 6.27
CA ARG A 130 -11.95 -4.26 6.01
C ARG A 130 -11.71 -5.77 6.00
N ASP A 131 -12.18 -6.47 7.02
CA ASP A 131 -11.93 -7.90 7.19
C ASP A 131 -12.60 -8.72 6.08
N ALA A 132 -13.83 -8.37 5.70
CA ALA A 132 -14.52 -8.98 4.55
C ALA A 132 -13.78 -8.73 3.23
N ALA A 133 -13.22 -7.54 3.03
CA ALA A 133 -12.45 -7.21 1.83
C ALA A 133 -11.14 -7.99 1.77
N ILE A 134 -10.41 -8.11 2.88
CA ILE A 134 -9.18 -8.90 2.98
C ILE A 134 -9.47 -10.37 2.67
N ALA A 135 -10.50 -10.95 3.29
CA ALA A 135 -10.93 -12.33 3.01
C ALA A 135 -11.27 -12.52 1.53
N ARG A 136 -12.03 -11.59 0.93
CA ARG A 136 -12.35 -11.65 -0.50
C ARG A 136 -11.10 -11.57 -1.39
N MET A 137 -10.14 -10.71 -1.08
CA MET A 137 -8.89 -10.61 -1.85
C MET A 137 -8.10 -11.93 -1.75
N HIS A 138 -7.98 -12.47 -0.55
CA HIS A 138 -7.34 -13.77 -0.31
C HIS A 138 -7.97 -14.89 -1.15
N ASP A 139 -9.30 -14.98 -1.19
CA ASP A 139 -10.03 -15.98 -1.98
C ASP A 139 -9.82 -15.82 -3.50
N HIS A 140 -9.33 -14.66 -3.96
CA HIS A 140 -8.92 -14.41 -5.36
C HIS A 140 -7.41 -14.62 -5.58
N GLY A 141 -6.74 -15.30 -4.64
CA GLY A 141 -5.33 -15.67 -4.71
C GLY A 141 -4.38 -14.49 -4.57
N VAL A 142 -4.75 -13.50 -3.74
CA VAL A 142 -3.91 -12.37 -3.34
C VAL A 142 -3.28 -12.70 -2.00
N ASP A 143 -1.96 -12.62 -1.89
CA ASP A 143 -1.28 -12.83 -0.62
C ASP A 143 -1.62 -11.68 0.35
N VAL A 144 -1.88 -12.03 1.61
CA VAL A 144 -2.15 -11.09 2.69
C VAL A 144 -0.95 -11.10 3.62
N VAL A 145 -0.25 -9.97 3.71
CA VAL A 145 1.00 -9.82 4.47
C VAL A 145 0.90 -8.67 5.46
N THR A 146 1.96 -8.47 6.25
CA THR A 146 2.10 -7.32 7.15
C THR A 146 3.25 -6.44 6.74
N THR A 147 3.30 -5.22 7.27
CA THR A 147 4.34 -4.25 6.98
C THR A 147 5.74 -4.79 7.30
N GLU A 148 5.88 -5.50 8.42
CA GLU A 148 7.15 -6.11 8.82
C GLU A 148 7.58 -7.25 7.88
N MET A 149 6.65 -8.08 7.42
CA MET A 149 6.92 -9.12 6.42
C MET A 149 7.46 -8.50 5.12
N VAL A 150 6.79 -7.49 4.58
CA VAL A 150 7.23 -6.79 3.36
C VAL A 150 8.64 -6.24 3.52
N VAL A 151 8.90 -5.55 4.62
CA VAL A 151 10.19 -4.91 4.90
C VAL A 151 11.33 -5.94 4.94
N PHE A 152 11.16 -7.04 5.66
CA PHE A 152 12.21 -8.06 5.76
C PHE A 152 12.37 -8.89 4.49
N GLU A 153 11.29 -9.17 3.77
CA GLU A 153 11.37 -9.87 2.48
C GLU A 153 12.11 -9.02 1.44
N TRP A 154 11.82 -7.72 1.33
CA TRP A 154 12.58 -6.82 0.45
C TRP A 154 14.04 -6.66 0.86
N LEU A 155 14.38 -6.72 2.15
CA LEU A 155 15.77 -6.73 2.61
C LEU A 155 16.51 -8.00 2.17
N GLY A 156 15.83 -9.16 2.19
CA GLY A 156 16.32 -10.48 1.80
C GLY A 156 17.40 -11.10 2.70
N ALA A 157 18.29 -10.28 3.26
CA ALA A 157 19.39 -10.72 4.12
C ALA A 157 19.74 -9.68 5.20
N SER A 158 20.18 -10.15 6.37
CA SER A 158 20.68 -9.27 7.44
C SER A 158 22.01 -8.59 7.11
N THR A 159 22.69 -9.05 6.07
CA THR A 159 23.91 -8.45 5.51
C THR A 159 23.63 -7.34 4.49
N ASN A 160 22.36 -7.07 4.17
CA ASN A 160 21.98 -5.98 3.28
C ASN A 160 22.50 -4.64 3.86
N PRO A 161 23.21 -3.80 3.07
CA PRO A 161 23.73 -2.52 3.55
C PRO A 161 22.68 -1.58 4.15
N ALA A 162 21.42 -1.67 3.71
CA ALA A 162 20.30 -0.88 4.21
C ALA A 162 19.66 -1.46 5.49
N PHE A 163 20.05 -2.65 5.94
CA PHE A 163 19.38 -3.39 7.01
C PHE A 163 19.15 -2.57 8.29
N ARG A 164 20.18 -1.90 8.81
CA ARG A 164 20.07 -1.15 10.08
C ARG A 164 19.10 0.03 9.97
N GLU A 165 19.12 0.71 8.84
CA GLU A 165 18.29 1.89 8.58
C GLU A 165 16.82 1.48 8.42
N VAL A 166 16.58 0.44 7.62
CA VAL A 166 15.23 -0.07 7.35
C VAL A 166 14.64 -0.76 8.60
N GLN A 167 15.44 -1.53 9.35
CA GLN A 167 14.99 -2.13 10.62
C GLN A 167 14.58 -1.06 11.65
N ALA A 168 15.22 0.11 11.66
CA ALA A 168 14.87 1.18 12.59
C ALA A 168 13.45 1.74 12.35
N LEU A 169 12.88 1.52 11.16
CA LEU A 169 11.51 1.96 10.83
C LEU A 169 10.44 1.14 11.55
N ILE A 170 10.71 -0.14 11.86
CA ILE A 170 9.75 -1.10 12.41
C ILE A 170 9.95 -1.38 13.91
N LYS A 171 10.93 -0.73 14.54
CA LYS A 171 11.02 -0.63 16.01
C LYS A 171 9.98 0.36 16.54
#